data_AF-A0A926AMF2-F1
#
_entry.id   AF-A0A926AMF2-F1
#
_cell.length_a   1.000
_cell.length_b   1.000
_cell.length_c   1.000
_cell.angle_alpha   90.00
_cell.angle_beta   90.00
_cell.angle_gamma   90.00
#
_symmetry.space_group_name_H-M   'P 1'
#
loop_
_entity.id
_entity.type
_entity.pdbx_description
1 polymer ?
#
loop_
_entity_poly.entity_id
_entity_poly.type
_entity_poly.pdbx_seq_one_letter_code
_entity_poly.pdbx_strand_id
1 'polypeptide(L)'
;MNEATLFHEATHQLFYESHNQARPIGDSAHFWIIEGIACYMESFHRRDGVVTVGDPQYIRFAGARANLLAEPSYYVPLRAFSGLGMRAFQNAPDLTKNYTQASGLARFFMHFDNGRYREALVTHLSQLYSGNNNIRNQAPGLDKLTGVEFEDLDRQYLEDARTVDQAAAAAAP
;
A
#
# COMPACT_ATOMS: atom_id res chain seq x y z
N MET A 1 22.90 -5.58 3.57
CA MET A 1 21.47 -5.22 3.64
C MET A 1 21.19 -4.30 2.48
N ASN A 2 20.17 -4.60 1.66
CA ASN A 2 19.77 -3.73 0.54
C ASN A 2 19.08 -2.46 1.11
N GLU A 3 19.27 -1.29 0.50
CA GLU A 3 18.63 -0.03 0.91
C GLU A 3 17.10 -0.14 0.91
N ALA A 4 16.53 -0.87 -0.06
CA ALA A 4 15.09 -1.15 -0.09
C ALA A 4 14.61 -1.84 1.20
N THR A 5 15.31 -2.91 1.62
CA THR A 5 15.01 -3.61 2.88
C THR A 5 15.21 -2.69 4.09
N LEU A 6 16.24 -1.85 4.10
CA LEU A 6 16.44 -0.88 5.18
C LEU A 6 15.24 0.08 5.29
N PHE A 7 14.77 0.66 4.19
CA PHE A 7 13.63 1.60 4.23
C PHE A 7 12.32 0.90 4.59
N HIS A 8 12.13 -0.35 4.16
CA HIS A 8 11.01 -1.18 4.57
C HIS A 8 10.95 -1.30 6.10
N GLU A 9 12.02 -1.84 6.71
CA GLU A 9 12.06 -2.07 8.15
C GLU A 9 12.10 -0.76 8.95
N ALA A 10 12.77 0.27 8.45
CA ALA A 10 12.78 1.59 9.08
C ALA A 10 11.38 2.22 9.12
N THR A 11 10.54 1.97 8.11
CA THR A 11 9.15 2.45 8.10
C THR A 11 8.34 1.80 9.22
N HIS A 12 8.46 0.49 9.39
CA HIS A 12 7.83 -0.23 10.50
C HIS A 12 8.30 0.31 11.85
N GLN A 13 9.62 0.49 12.01
CA GLN A 13 10.20 1.01 13.25
C GLN A 13 9.70 2.42 13.57
N LEU A 14 9.78 3.35 12.60
CA LEU A 14 9.34 4.74 12.78
C LEU A 14 7.86 4.82 13.18
N PHE A 15 7.00 4.02 12.55
CA PHE A 15 5.58 4.03 12.84
C PHE A 15 5.28 3.39 14.19
N TYR A 16 5.98 2.32 14.56
CA TYR A 16 5.81 1.67 15.85
C TYR A 16 6.28 2.57 17.00
N GLU A 17 7.44 3.21 16.87
CA GLU A 17 8.04 4.09 17.89
C GLU A 17 7.35 5.45 18.04
N SER A 18 6.41 5.79 17.15
CA SER A 18 5.58 6.99 17.30
C SER A 18 4.78 7.04 18.61
N HIS A 19 4.66 5.91 19.32
CA HIS A 19 4.05 5.85 20.64
C HIS A 19 4.82 4.89 21.57
N ASN A 20 4.89 5.23 22.86
CA ASN A 20 5.67 4.52 23.89
C ASN A 20 5.02 3.24 24.43
N GLN A 21 4.10 2.61 23.70
CA GLN A 21 3.35 1.44 24.17
C GLN A 21 3.44 0.28 23.18
N ALA A 22 3.78 -0.91 23.69
CA ALA A 22 3.74 -2.13 22.88
C ALA A 22 2.30 -2.48 22.52
N ARG A 23 2.05 -2.80 21.25
CA ARG A 23 0.68 -2.96 20.73
C ARG A 23 0.65 -3.80 19.45
N PRO A 24 -0.37 -4.66 19.27
CA PRO A 24 -0.55 -5.38 18.01
C PRO A 24 -1.04 -4.40 16.93
N ILE A 25 -0.46 -4.51 15.73
CA ILE A 25 -0.77 -3.68 14.56
C ILE A 25 -1.23 -4.60 13.44
N GLY A 26 -2.46 -4.40 12.93
CA GLY A 26 -3.01 -5.18 11.81
C GLY A 26 -3.28 -6.67 12.09
N ASP A 27 -3.39 -7.07 13.36
CA ASP A 27 -3.54 -8.50 13.72
C ASP A 27 -4.85 -9.11 13.18
N SER A 28 -5.95 -8.34 13.22
CA SER A 28 -7.29 -8.83 12.83
C SER A 28 -7.74 -8.42 11.44
N ALA A 29 -7.30 -7.27 10.91
CA ALA A 29 -7.72 -6.72 9.63
C ALA A 29 -6.72 -5.67 9.14
N HIS A 30 -6.89 -5.23 7.88
CA HIS A 30 -6.13 -4.17 7.24
C HIS A 30 -4.62 -4.39 7.19
N PHE A 31 -4.13 -5.63 7.36
CA PHE A 31 -2.69 -5.89 7.46
C PHE A 31 -1.93 -5.47 6.20
N TRP A 32 -2.58 -5.56 5.04
CA TRP A 32 -1.98 -5.18 3.77
C TRP A 32 -1.46 -3.74 3.76
N ILE A 33 -2.08 -2.78 4.45
CA ILE A 33 -1.68 -1.37 4.35
C ILE A 33 -0.36 -1.12 5.10
N ILE A 34 -0.09 -1.88 6.16
CA ILE A 34 1.14 -1.84 6.95
C ILE A 34 2.33 -2.29 6.09
N GLU A 35 2.18 -3.43 5.41
CA GLU A 35 3.20 -3.91 4.48
C GLU A 35 3.25 -3.07 3.20
N GLY A 36 2.09 -2.59 2.73
CA GLY A 36 1.99 -1.79 1.52
C GLY A 36 2.73 -0.46 1.62
N ILE A 37 2.60 0.26 2.75
CA ILE A 37 3.33 1.51 2.96
C ILE A 37 4.83 1.27 3.17
N ALA A 38 5.23 0.19 3.83
CA ALA A 38 6.64 -0.19 3.95
C ALA A 38 7.25 -0.50 2.57
N CYS A 39 6.54 -1.29 1.74
CA CYS A 39 6.92 -1.52 0.35
C CYS A 39 6.93 -0.24 -0.50
N TYR A 40 6.03 0.71 -0.23
CA TYR A 40 6.04 2.01 -0.89
C TYR A 40 7.32 2.79 -0.57
N MET A 41 7.76 2.79 0.69
CA MET A 41 8.98 3.45 1.13
C MET A 41 10.26 2.80 0.58
N GLU A 42 10.21 1.54 0.13
CA GLU A 42 11.33 0.92 -0.61
C GLU A 42 11.69 1.69 -1.90
N SER A 43 10.76 2.49 -2.44
CA SER A 43 10.99 3.35 -3.62
C SER A 43 11.58 4.72 -3.27
N PHE A 44 11.88 4.98 -1.99
CA PHE A 44 12.55 6.20 -1.57
C PHE A 44 13.94 6.27 -2.20
N HIS A 45 14.22 7.37 -2.86
CA HIS A 45 15.50 7.62 -3.49
C HIS A 45 15.94 9.06 -3.27
N ARG A 46 17.21 9.24 -2.97
CA ARG A 46 17.83 10.56 -2.83
C ARG A 46 19.10 10.61 -3.67
N ARG A 47 19.11 11.48 -4.67
CA ARG A 47 20.27 11.67 -5.56
C ARG A 47 20.36 13.12 -5.99
N ASP A 48 21.58 13.65 -5.98
CA ASP A 48 21.90 15.02 -6.46
C ASP A 48 21.02 16.11 -5.83
N GLY A 49 20.67 15.93 -4.54
CA GLY A 49 19.83 16.87 -3.78
C GLY A 49 18.32 16.71 -4.01
N VAL A 50 17.91 15.88 -4.97
CA VAL A 50 16.50 15.56 -5.24
C VAL A 50 16.08 14.34 -4.42
N VAL A 51 14.92 14.45 -3.77
CA VAL A 51 14.28 13.35 -3.03
C VAL A 51 13.00 12.95 -3.76
N THR A 52 12.88 11.67 -4.08
CA THR A 52 11.68 11.10 -4.71
C THR A 52 11.22 9.86 -3.96
N VAL A 53 9.93 9.57 -4.07
CA VAL A 53 9.29 8.35 -3.55
C VAL A 53 8.03 8.10 -4.39
N GLY A 54 7.72 6.84 -4.66
CA GLY A 54 6.54 6.46 -5.42
C GLY A 54 6.72 6.46 -6.94
N ASP A 55 7.95 6.37 -7.44
CA ASP A 55 8.21 6.24 -8.89
C ASP A 55 7.43 5.03 -9.44
N PRO A 56 6.48 5.21 -10.38
CA PRO A 56 5.65 4.13 -10.91
C PRO A 56 6.42 2.99 -11.61
N GLN A 57 7.68 3.21 -11.98
CA GLN A 57 8.55 2.19 -12.56
C GLN A 57 9.31 1.37 -11.50
N TYR A 58 9.21 1.73 -10.22
CA TYR A 58 9.80 0.95 -9.14
C TYR A 58 9.27 -0.50 -9.17
N ILE A 59 10.17 -1.47 -8.96
CA ILE A 59 9.94 -2.90 -9.25
C ILE A 59 8.67 -3.46 -8.58
N ARG A 60 8.35 -3.00 -7.37
CA ARG A 60 7.15 -3.41 -6.63
C ARG A 60 5.87 -2.97 -7.33
N PHE A 61 5.79 -1.70 -7.73
CA PHE A 61 4.60 -1.14 -8.37
C PHE A 61 4.47 -1.63 -9.82
N ALA A 62 5.59 -1.74 -10.54
CA ALA A 62 5.61 -2.36 -11.86
C ALA A 62 5.13 -3.81 -11.81
N GLY A 63 5.60 -4.59 -10.82
CA GLY A 63 5.14 -5.96 -10.59
C GLY A 63 3.67 -6.06 -10.20
N ALA A 64 3.18 -5.16 -9.33
CA ALA A 64 1.77 -5.09 -8.95
C ALA A 64 0.86 -4.83 -10.16
N ARG A 65 1.26 -3.88 -11.02
CA ARG A 65 0.57 -3.55 -12.26
C ARG A 65 0.60 -4.70 -13.25
N ALA A 66 1.76 -5.32 -13.46
CA ALA A 66 1.89 -6.49 -14.33
C ALA A 66 0.99 -7.65 -13.86
N ASN A 67 0.96 -7.93 -12.55
CA ASN A 67 0.09 -8.96 -11.97
C ASN A 67 -1.40 -8.65 -12.18
N LEU A 68 -1.80 -7.38 -12.01
CA LEU A 68 -3.19 -6.95 -12.19
C LEU A 68 -3.65 -7.01 -13.65
N LEU A 69 -2.76 -6.66 -14.59
CA LEU A 69 -3.07 -6.58 -16.02
C LEU A 69 -2.81 -7.87 -16.80
N ALA A 70 -2.22 -8.89 -16.17
CA ALA A 70 -1.96 -10.19 -16.79
C ALA A 70 -3.24 -10.97 -17.11
N GLU A 71 -3.09 -12.01 -17.95
CA GLU A 71 -4.13 -13.00 -18.22
C GLU A 71 -3.59 -14.43 -17.92
N PRO A 72 -4.09 -15.12 -16.89
CA PRO A 72 -5.05 -14.65 -15.89
C PRO A 72 -4.46 -13.59 -14.94
N SER A 73 -5.29 -12.65 -14.49
CA SER A 73 -4.86 -11.62 -13.54
C SER A 73 -4.74 -12.18 -12.13
N TYR A 74 -3.81 -11.60 -11.36
CA TYR A 74 -3.78 -11.78 -9.91
C TYR A 74 -4.26 -10.49 -9.24
N TYR A 75 -5.42 -10.58 -8.61
CA TYR A 75 -5.96 -9.51 -7.80
C TYR A 75 -6.97 -10.05 -6.78
N VAL A 76 -6.77 -9.72 -5.51
CA VAL A 76 -7.75 -9.94 -4.45
C VAL A 76 -8.56 -8.65 -4.29
N PRO A 77 -9.90 -8.65 -4.45
CA PRO A 77 -10.73 -7.44 -4.31
C PRO A 77 -10.47 -6.70 -3.00
N LEU A 78 -10.42 -5.36 -3.01
CA LEU A 78 -9.95 -4.59 -1.86
C LEU A 78 -10.78 -4.81 -0.60
N ARG A 79 -12.09 -5.06 -0.73
CA ARG A 79 -12.97 -5.42 0.38
C ARG A 79 -12.48 -6.67 1.10
N ALA A 80 -12.19 -7.74 0.35
CA ALA A 80 -11.69 -9.00 0.90
C ALA A 80 -10.26 -8.84 1.43
N PHE A 81 -9.40 -8.15 0.68
CA PHE A 81 -8.01 -7.91 1.05
C PHE A 81 -7.88 -7.08 2.33
N SER A 82 -8.73 -6.08 2.52
CA SER A 82 -8.82 -5.27 3.74
C SER A 82 -9.33 -6.05 4.94
N GLY A 83 -10.10 -7.12 4.72
CA GLY A 83 -10.53 -8.03 5.79
C GLY A 83 -9.43 -8.95 6.32
N LEU A 84 -8.25 -8.99 5.68
CA LEU A 84 -7.16 -9.87 6.09
C LEU A 84 -6.37 -9.25 7.25
N GLY A 85 -6.34 -9.95 8.38
CA GLY A 85 -5.35 -9.75 9.43
C GLY A 85 -4.00 -10.41 9.11
N MET A 86 -2.98 -10.13 9.93
CA MET A 86 -1.60 -10.58 9.75
C MET A 86 -1.49 -12.07 9.41
N ARG A 87 -2.09 -12.94 10.24
CA ARG A 87 -1.99 -14.39 10.05
C ARG A 87 -2.62 -14.85 8.74
N ALA A 88 -3.77 -14.31 8.36
CA ALA A 88 -4.44 -14.70 7.13
C ALA A 88 -3.65 -14.23 5.90
N PHE A 89 -3.10 -13.02 5.95
CA PHE A 89 -2.26 -12.45 4.90
C PHE A 89 -0.98 -13.26 4.69
N GLN A 90 -0.27 -13.60 5.77
CA GLN A 90 1.02 -14.29 5.74
C GLN A 90 0.93 -15.77 5.32
N ASN A 91 -0.21 -16.42 5.54
CA ASN A 91 -0.44 -17.82 5.15
C ASN A 91 -1.06 -17.97 3.75
N ALA A 92 -1.22 -16.88 3.01
CA ALA A 92 -1.76 -16.96 1.65
C ALA A 92 -0.82 -17.76 0.73
N PRO A 93 -1.36 -18.58 -0.19
CA PRO A 93 -0.54 -19.41 -1.10
C PRO A 93 0.47 -18.60 -1.92
N ASP A 94 0.07 -17.40 -2.37
CA ASP A 94 0.89 -16.50 -3.18
C ASP A 94 1.32 -15.25 -2.36
N LEU A 95 2.02 -15.47 -1.25
CA LEU A 95 2.44 -14.40 -0.33
C LEU A 95 3.14 -13.23 -1.06
N THR A 96 4.08 -13.52 -1.96
CA THR A 96 4.79 -12.51 -2.75
C THR A 96 3.83 -11.63 -3.57
N LYS A 97 2.75 -12.21 -4.09
CA LYS A 97 1.78 -11.44 -4.87
C LYS A 97 0.88 -10.58 -3.98
N ASN A 98 0.58 -11.00 -2.75
CA ASN A 98 -0.05 -10.14 -1.76
C ASN A 98 0.80 -8.90 -1.44
N TYR A 99 2.11 -9.07 -1.22
CA TYR A 99 3.02 -7.94 -0.99
C TYR A 99 3.09 -6.99 -2.20
N THR A 100 3.15 -7.52 -3.41
CA THR A 100 3.13 -6.67 -4.62
C THR A 100 1.79 -5.95 -4.76
N GLN A 101 0.64 -6.63 -4.60
CA GLN A 101 -0.67 -5.97 -4.59
C GLN A 101 -0.76 -4.87 -3.52
N ALA A 102 -0.31 -5.13 -2.30
CA ALA A 102 -0.29 -4.15 -1.21
C ALA A 102 0.53 -2.90 -1.58
N SER A 103 1.70 -3.10 -2.19
CA SER A 103 2.55 -2.00 -2.66
C SER A 103 1.89 -1.18 -3.78
N GLY A 104 1.21 -1.84 -4.72
CA GLY A 104 0.49 -1.17 -5.82
C GLY A 104 -0.69 -0.34 -5.30
N LEU A 105 -1.45 -0.88 -4.36
CA LEU A 105 -2.54 -0.15 -3.68
C LEU A 105 -2.00 1.05 -2.90
N ALA A 106 -0.92 0.91 -2.14
CA ALA A 106 -0.31 2.04 -1.42
C ALA A 106 0.11 3.16 -2.38
N ARG A 107 0.74 2.83 -3.51
CA ARG A 107 1.07 3.82 -4.56
C ARG A 107 -0.20 4.47 -5.13
N PHE A 108 -1.23 3.69 -5.45
CA PHE A 108 -2.51 4.19 -5.94
C PHE A 108 -3.12 5.21 -4.97
N PHE A 109 -3.27 4.87 -3.69
CA PHE A 109 -3.84 5.80 -2.72
C PHE A 109 -2.99 7.05 -2.51
N MET A 110 -1.66 6.96 -2.63
CA MET A 110 -0.75 8.12 -2.51
C MET A 110 -0.76 9.07 -3.72
N HIS A 111 -1.03 8.56 -4.93
CA HIS A 111 -0.75 9.28 -6.18
C HIS A 111 -1.92 9.40 -7.16
N PHE A 112 -2.95 8.56 -7.05
CA PHE A 112 -4.11 8.60 -7.95
C PHE A 112 -4.78 9.97 -7.94
N ASP A 113 -5.08 10.48 -9.15
CA ASP A 113 -5.69 11.79 -9.35
C ASP A 113 -5.04 12.89 -8.50
N ASN A 114 -3.73 13.09 -8.69
CA ASN A 114 -2.93 14.06 -7.94
C ASN A 114 -2.94 13.82 -6.41
N GLY A 115 -3.12 12.56 -5.99
CA GLY A 115 -3.14 12.16 -4.58
C GLY A 115 -4.48 12.38 -3.88
N ARG A 116 -5.60 12.28 -4.63
CA ARG A 116 -6.98 12.44 -4.12
C ARG A 116 -7.23 11.68 -2.80
N TYR A 117 -6.64 10.50 -2.62
CA TYR A 117 -6.87 9.65 -1.45
C TYR A 117 -5.71 9.61 -0.44
N ARG A 118 -4.70 10.46 -0.62
CA ARG A 118 -3.49 10.46 0.21
C ARG A 118 -3.81 10.66 1.68
N GLU A 119 -4.64 11.66 1.98
CA GLU A 119 -5.03 11.97 3.36
C GLU A 119 -5.85 10.84 4.01
N ALA A 120 -6.66 10.12 3.23
CA ALA A 120 -7.41 8.96 3.72
C ALA A 120 -6.45 7.81 4.09
N LEU A 121 -5.44 7.54 3.27
CA LEU A 121 -4.41 6.54 3.57
C LEU A 121 -3.62 6.91 4.83
N VAL A 122 -3.15 8.15 4.93
CA VAL A 122 -2.41 8.66 6.09
C VAL A 122 -3.26 8.58 7.36
N THR A 123 -4.54 8.96 7.28
CA THR A 123 -5.48 8.85 8.41
C THR A 123 -5.66 7.39 8.84
N HIS A 124 -5.83 6.48 7.88
CA HIS A 124 -5.99 5.05 8.20
C HIS A 124 -4.75 4.50 8.92
N LEU A 125 -3.55 4.80 8.41
CA LEU A 125 -2.29 4.42 9.05
C LEU A 125 -2.17 5.03 10.45
N SER A 126 -2.45 6.32 10.62
CA SER A 126 -2.41 6.98 11.93
C SER A 126 -3.32 6.29 12.96
N GLN A 127 -4.53 5.87 12.54
CA GLN A 127 -5.47 5.15 13.41
C GLN A 127 -4.98 3.74 13.73
N LEU A 128 -4.48 3.00 12.74
CA LEU A 128 -3.95 1.65 12.94
C LEU A 128 -2.72 1.63 13.85
N TYR A 129 -1.87 2.66 13.80
CA TYR A 129 -0.69 2.80 14.67
C TYR A 129 -0.97 3.51 16.00
N SER A 130 -2.21 3.98 16.24
CA SER A 130 -2.57 4.74 17.43
C SER A 130 -2.23 3.99 18.72
N GLY A 131 -1.66 4.72 19.69
CA GLY A 131 -1.52 4.24 21.06
C GLY A 131 -2.86 4.05 21.78
N ASN A 132 -3.95 4.64 21.27
CA ASN A 132 -5.29 4.48 21.84
C ASN A 132 -5.97 3.22 21.25
N ASN A 133 -6.20 2.23 22.11
CA ASN A 133 -6.83 0.96 21.71
C ASN A 133 -8.22 1.14 21.07
N ASN A 134 -9.02 2.11 21.53
CA ASN A 134 -10.36 2.32 20.98
C ASN A 134 -10.29 2.85 19.54
N ILE A 135 -9.37 3.78 19.28
CA ILE A 135 -9.12 4.29 17.92
C ILE A 135 -8.63 3.16 17.02
N ARG A 136 -7.64 2.39 17.49
CA ARG A 136 -7.03 1.31 16.71
C ARG A 136 -8.03 0.19 16.36
N ASN A 137 -8.84 -0.24 17.33
CA ASN A 137 -9.80 -1.33 17.15
C ASN A 137 -11.02 -0.93 16.31
N GLN A 138 -11.23 0.37 16.09
CA GLN A 138 -12.37 0.91 15.34
C GLN A 138 -11.91 1.71 14.12
N ALA A 139 -10.66 1.52 13.67
CA ALA A 139 -10.12 2.22 12.51
C ALA A 139 -11.02 1.97 11.29
N PRO A 140 -11.73 2.97 10.75
CA PRO A 140 -12.55 2.81 9.55
C PRO A 140 -11.71 2.35 8.36
N GLY A 141 -12.32 1.54 7.49
CA GLY A 141 -11.73 1.17 6.20
C GLY A 141 -11.59 2.36 5.26
N LEU A 142 -10.78 2.17 4.21
CA LEU A 142 -10.57 3.20 3.18
C LEU A 142 -11.84 3.54 2.42
N ASP A 143 -12.83 2.65 2.34
CA ASP A 143 -14.14 2.96 1.77
C ASP A 143 -14.82 4.12 2.51
N LYS A 144 -14.77 4.09 3.85
CA LYS A 144 -15.34 5.16 4.69
C LYS A 144 -14.49 6.41 4.70
N LEU A 145 -13.15 6.27 4.76
CA LEU A 145 -12.24 7.41 4.81
C LEU A 145 -12.17 8.19 3.49
N THR A 146 -12.35 7.51 2.35
CA THR A 146 -12.41 8.15 1.02
C THR A 146 -13.82 8.59 0.65
N GLY A 147 -14.85 8.01 1.26
CA GLY A 147 -16.25 8.19 0.85
C GLY A 147 -16.58 7.48 -0.46
N VAL A 148 -15.78 6.50 -0.87
CA VAL A 148 -15.91 5.75 -2.13
C VAL A 148 -16.07 4.27 -1.81
N GLU A 149 -17.06 3.60 -2.41
CA GLU A 149 -17.27 2.17 -2.19
C GLU A 149 -16.10 1.34 -2.73
N PHE A 150 -15.85 0.16 -2.13
CA PHE A 150 -14.70 -0.69 -2.48
C PHE A 150 -14.67 -1.05 -3.97
N GLU A 151 -15.82 -1.32 -4.57
CA GLU A 151 -15.94 -1.71 -5.97
C GLU A 151 -15.52 -0.57 -6.91
N ASP A 152 -15.77 0.68 -6.52
CA ASP A 152 -15.30 1.86 -7.26
C ASP A 152 -13.80 2.12 -7.03
N LEU A 153 -13.27 1.84 -5.84
CA LEU A 153 -11.83 1.89 -5.58
C LEU A 153 -11.09 0.83 -6.40
N ASP A 154 -11.61 -0.40 -6.50
CA ASP A 154 -11.05 -1.48 -7.32
C ASP A 154 -11.02 -1.07 -8.80
N ARG A 155 -12.12 -0.48 -9.30
CA ARG A 155 -12.22 0.02 -10.67
C ARG A 155 -11.22 1.14 -10.94
N GLN A 156 -11.10 2.11 -10.02
CA GLN A 156 -10.16 3.22 -10.16
C GLN A 156 -8.70 2.76 -10.07
N TYR A 157 -8.41 1.75 -9.26
CA TYR A 157 -7.09 1.15 -9.21
C TYR A 157 -6.70 0.49 -10.54
N LEU A 158 -7.63 -0.23 -11.18
CA LEU A 158 -7.42 -0.78 -12.52
C LEU A 158 -7.23 0.32 -13.59
N GLU A 159 -7.96 1.42 -13.49
CA GLU A 159 -7.82 2.59 -14.37
C GLU A 159 -6.46 3.28 -14.21
N ASP A 160 -6.02 3.53 -12.97
CA ASP A 160 -4.69 4.06 -12.65
C ASP A 160 -3.60 3.15 -13.20
N ALA A 161 -3.70 1.83 -12.97
CA ALA A 161 -2.77 0.85 -13.47
C ALA A 161 -2.64 0.92 -15.00
N ARG A 162 -3.75 0.95 -15.75
CA ARG A 162 -3.72 1.07 -17.22
C ARG A 162 -3.10 2.39 -17.68
N THR A 163 -3.46 3.49 -17.03
CA THR A 163 -2.94 4.83 -17.38
C THR A 163 -1.44 4.90 -17.18
N VAL A 164 -0.95 4.39 -16.04
CA VAL A 164 0.48 4.34 -15.72
C VAL A 164 1.23 3.43 -16.68
N ASP A 165 0.65 2.29 -17.06
CA ASP A 165 1.28 1.37 -18.00
C ASP A 165 1.49 2.00 -19.38
N GLN A 166 0.46 2.68 -19.88
CA GLN A 166 0.50 3.40 -21.15
C GLN A 166 1.54 4.53 -21.13
N ALA A 167 1.59 5.30 -20.03
CA ALA A 167 2.58 6.36 -19.86
C ALA A 167 4.02 5.80 -19.82
N ALA A 168 4.23 4.66 -19.13
CA ALA A 168 5.53 4.00 -19.08
C ALA A 168 5.97 3.46 -20.45
N ALA A 169 5.04 2.89 -21.23
CA ALA A 169 5.31 2.42 -22.59
C ALA A 169 5.66 3.57 -23.55
N ALA A 170 4.99 4.73 -23.42
CA ALA A 170 5.26 5.92 -24.23
C ALA A 170 6.62 6.58 -23.90
N ALA A 171 7.15 6.35 -22.69
CA ALA A 171 8.44 6.89 -22.25
C ALA A 171 9.62 5.95 -22.55
N ALA A 172 9.38 4.75 -23.07
CA ALA A 172 10.45 3.83 -23.47
C ALA A 172 11.12 4.33 -24.77
N PRO A 173 12.46 4.36 -24.83
CA PRO A 173 13.23 4.88 -25.97
C PRO A 173 13.12 4.03 -27.24
#